data_AF-A0A014MT99-F1
#
_entry.id   AF-A0A014MT99-F1
#
_cell.length_a   1.000
_cell.length_b   1.000
_cell.length_c   1.000
_cell.angle_alpha   90.00
_cell.angle_beta   90.00
_cell.angle_gamma   90.00
#
_symmetry.space_group_name_H-M   'P 1'
#
loop_
_entity.id
_entity.type
_entity.pdbx_description
1 polymer ?
#
loop_
_entity_poly.entity_id
_entity_poly.type
_entity_poly.pdbx_seq_one_letter_code
_entity_poly.pdbx_strand_id
1 'polypeptide(L)'
;MSQRQPGATQGRQEVVLMADAFRERLNRLFEVVHPPDRGPYSNQEVAKLLRERGIGTLSHVYLWQLRTGRRDNPTKRHLEALAEFFGVPVAYFFDGETAVKVESELEFVRQLRNSGVQRVASRVAGLSPKMMEQILASIEHIREQEGLHQDTTGESTGEES
;
A
#
# COMPACT_ATOMS: atom_id res chain seq x y z
N MET A 1 -2.54 -51.46 7.24
CA MET A 1 -2.65 -50.06 7.66
C MET A 1 -1.86 -49.19 6.68
N SER A 2 -2.51 -48.63 5.66
CA SER A 2 -1.84 -47.80 4.65
C SER A 2 -2.04 -46.33 5.05
N GLN A 3 -1.01 -45.72 5.64
CA GLN A 3 -1.02 -44.29 5.93
C GLN A 3 -0.96 -43.51 4.61
N ARG A 4 -2.00 -42.72 4.32
CA ARG A 4 -2.00 -41.70 3.27
C ARG A 4 -1.06 -40.57 3.70
N GLN A 5 -0.05 -40.25 2.90
CA GLN A 5 0.74 -39.01 3.06
C GLN A 5 -0.10 -37.79 2.64
N PRO A 6 -0.24 -36.73 3.46
CA PRO A 6 -1.02 -35.53 3.12
C PRO A 6 -0.14 -34.33 2.69
N GLY A 7 0.96 -34.54 1.95
CA GLY A 7 1.97 -33.49 1.71
C GLY A 7 1.85 -32.67 0.43
N ALA A 8 1.26 -33.20 -0.64
CA ALA A 8 1.36 -32.57 -1.98
C ALA A 8 0.40 -31.40 -2.22
N THR A 9 -0.75 -31.38 -1.54
CA THR A 9 -1.78 -30.34 -1.72
C THR A 9 -1.45 -29.08 -0.90
N GLN A 10 -0.91 -29.25 0.31
CA GLN A 10 -0.53 -28.14 1.22
C GLN A 10 0.58 -27.27 0.61
N GLY A 11 1.66 -27.87 0.12
CA GLY A 11 2.78 -27.11 -0.46
C GLY A 11 2.44 -26.36 -1.75
N ARG A 12 1.50 -26.87 -2.56
CA ARG A 12 1.00 -26.12 -3.73
C ARG A 12 0.12 -24.95 -3.34
N GLN A 13 -0.69 -25.10 -2.28
CA GLN A 13 -1.59 -24.05 -1.82
C GLN A 13 -0.81 -22.91 -1.15
N GLU A 14 0.21 -23.21 -0.36
CA GLU A 14 1.11 -22.21 0.24
C GLU A 14 1.88 -21.39 -0.79
N VAL A 15 2.39 -22.03 -1.85
CA VAL A 15 3.11 -21.33 -2.94
C VAL A 15 2.18 -20.37 -3.71
N VAL A 16 0.93 -20.78 -3.96
CA VAL A 16 -0.07 -19.92 -4.63
C VAL A 16 -0.42 -18.71 -3.75
N LEU A 17 -0.65 -18.91 -2.45
CA LEU A 17 -0.92 -17.82 -1.51
C LEU A 17 0.26 -16.84 -1.40
N MET A 18 1.50 -17.33 -1.40
CA MET A 18 2.70 -16.48 -1.41
C MET A 18 2.86 -15.70 -2.73
N ALA A 19 2.56 -16.32 -3.87
CA ALA A 19 2.58 -15.67 -5.17
C ALA A 19 1.52 -14.56 -5.30
N ASP A 20 0.31 -14.82 -4.78
CA ASP A 20 -0.76 -13.83 -4.71
C ASP A 20 -0.37 -12.66 -3.82
N ALA A 21 0.22 -12.93 -2.64
CA ALA A 21 0.71 -11.89 -1.74
C ALA A 21 1.84 -11.06 -2.38
N PHE A 22 2.79 -11.68 -3.10
CA PHE A 22 3.83 -10.97 -3.83
C PHE A 22 3.24 -10.03 -4.90
N ARG A 23 2.31 -10.55 -5.71
CA ARG A 23 1.64 -9.78 -6.77
C ARG A 23 0.92 -8.56 -6.19
N GLU A 24 0.17 -8.75 -5.13
CA GLU A 24 -0.59 -7.69 -4.46
C GLU A 24 0.32 -6.60 -3.92
N ARG A 25 1.37 -6.99 -3.19
CA ARG A 25 2.39 -6.09 -2.67
C ARG A 25 3.12 -5.32 -3.77
N LEU A 26 3.48 -5.98 -4.86
CA LEU A 26 4.09 -5.31 -6.01
C LEU A 26 3.13 -4.27 -6.62
N ASN A 27 1.87 -4.62 -6.84
CA ASN A 27 0.89 -3.69 -7.38
C ASN A 27 0.64 -2.51 -6.45
N ARG A 28 0.65 -2.73 -5.13
CA ARG A 28 0.54 -1.68 -4.12
C ARG A 28 1.67 -0.67 -4.21
N LEU A 29 2.91 -1.11 -4.38
CA LEU A 29 4.06 -0.20 -4.58
C LEU A 29 3.90 0.66 -5.83
N PHE A 30 3.45 0.07 -6.94
CA PHE A 30 3.18 0.82 -8.18
C PHE A 30 2.11 1.90 -7.98
N GLU A 31 1.10 1.63 -7.16
CA GLU A 31 -0.01 2.53 -6.87
C GLU A 31 0.40 3.70 -5.95
N VAL A 32 1.18 3.42 -4.90
CA VAL A 32 1.43 4.40 -3.83
C VAL A 32 2.77 5.14 -4.02
N VAL A 33 3.78 4.46 -4.56
CA VAL A 33 5.15 4.98 -4.67
C VAL A 33 5.39 5.52 -6.08
N HIS A 34 5.02 6.78 -6.29
CA HIS A 34 5.30 7.55 -7.50
C HIS A 34 5.57 9.01 -7.15
N PRO A 35 6.03 9.92 -8.02
CA PRO A 35 6.23 11.33 -7.70
C PRO A 35 4.90 12.06 -7.41
N PRO A 36 4.91 13.17 -6.63
CA PRO A 36 3.68 13.79 -6.10
C PRO A 36 2.86 14.55 -7.15
N ASP A 37 3.51 14.92 -8.25
CA ASP A 37 2.99 15.73 -9.37
C ASP A 37 2.33 14.90 -10.47
N ARG A 38 2.34 13.56 -10.35
CA ARG A 38 1.83 12.64 -11.38
C ARG A 38 1.22 11.38 -10.76
N GLY A 39 0.53 10.60 -11.58
CA GLY A 39 -0.03 9.30 -11.19
C GLY A 39 1.01 8.16 -11.12
N PRO A 40 0.52 6.93 -10.84
CA PRO A 40 1.30 5.69 -10.76
C PRO A 40 2.30 5.49 -11.90
N TYR A 41 3.38 4.76 -11.63
CA TYR A 41 4.31 4.38 -12.68
C TYR A 41 3.68 3.37 -13.66
N SER A 42 4.01 3.50 -14.94
CA SER A 42 3.78 2.44 -15.92
C SER A 42 4.93 1.42 -15.90
N ASN A 43 4.67 0.21 -16.39
CA ASN A 43 5.72 -0.82 -16.50
C ASN A 43 6.88 -0.39 -17.40
N GLN A 44 6.60 0.39 -18.45
CA GLN A 44 7.63 0.92 -19.35
C GLN A 44 8.53 1.94 -18.64
N GLU A 45 7.95 2.81 -17.84
CA GLU A 45 8.70 3.79 -17.06
C GLU A 45 9.59 3.14 -16.01
N VAL A 46 9.08 2.18 -15.24
CA VAL A 46 9.90 1.48 -14.23
C VAL A 46 11.07 0.74 -14.90
N ALA A 47 10.80 0.01 -15.99
CA ALA A 47 11.85 -0.69 -16.75
C ALA A 47 12.93 0.27 -17.28
N LYS A 48 12.51 1.44 -17.78
CA LYS A 48 13.41 2.49 -18.27
C LYS A 48 14.24 3.08 -17.12
N LEU A 49 13.60 3.49 -16.03
CA LEU A 49 14.26 4.14 -14.89
C LEU A 49 15.21 3.20 -14.15
N LEU A 50 14.87 1.91 -14.01
CA LEU A 50 15.77 0.89 -13.45
C LEU A 50 17.10 0.84 -14.21
N ARG A 51 17.03 0.91 -15.55
CA ARG A 51 18.22 0.92 -16.41
C ARG A 51 18.98 2.23 -16.31
N GLU A 52 18.28 3.36 -16.39
CA GLU A 52 18.89 4.70 -16.34
C GLU A 52 19.60 4.97 -15.02
N ARG A 53 19.06 4.46 -13.91
CA ARG A 53 19.65 4.59 -12.57
C ARG A 53 20.71 3.54 -12.26
N GLY A 54 20.94 2.57 -13.15
CA GLY A 54 21.91 1.50 -12.94
C GLY A 54 21.52 0.47 -11.88
N ILE A 55 20.26 0.47 -11.41
CA ILE A 55 19.74 -0.41 -10.35
C ILE A 55 19.57 -1.84 -10.88
N GLY A 56 19.13 -1.99 -12.13
CA GLY A 56 18.93 -3.31 -12.72
C GLY A 56 18.31 -3.30 -14.11
N THR A 57 18.18 -4.49 -14.69
CA THR A 57 17.59 -4.69 -16.02
C THR A 57 16.39 -5.64 -15.95
N LEU A 58 15.19 -5.08 -16.01
CA LEU A 58 13.93 -5.82 -16.13
C LEU A 58 13.14 -5.28 -17.33
N SER A 59 12.54 -6.17 -18.12
CA SER A 59 11.69 -5.74 -19.24
C SER A 59 10.30 -5.35 -18.74
N HIS A 60 9.67 -4.38 -19.41
CA HIS A 60 8.29 -3.97 -19.10
C HIS A 60 7.27 -5.12 -19.27
N VAL A 61 7.53 -6.05 -20.20
CA VAL A 61 6.71 -7.26 -20.39
C VAL A 61 6.82 -8.18 -19.18
N TYR A 62 8.03 -8.37 -18.65
CA TYR A 62 8.24 -9.19 -17.46
C TYR A 62 7.60 -8.56 -16.21
N LEU A 63 7.71 -7.23 -16.04
CA LEU A 63 6.98 -6.51 -14.99
C LEU A 63 5.47 -6.72 -15.08
N TRP A 64 4.90 -6.62 -16.29
CA TRP A 64 3.48 -6.91 -16.49
C TRP A 64 3.11 -8.36 -16.15
N GLN A 65 3.96 -9.33 -16.52
CA GLN A 65 3.73 -10.74 -16.17
C GLN A 65 3.74 -10.96 -14.66
N LEU A 66 4.65 -10.33 -13.92
CA LEU A 66 4.71 -10.37 -12.46
C LEU A 66 3.45 -9.75 -11.83
N ARG A 67 3.07 -8.55 -12.28
CA ARG A 67 1.91 -7.81 -11.77
C ARG A 67 0.56 -8.47 -12.06
N THR A 68 0.49 -9.28 -13.11
CA THR A 68 -0.72 -10.06 -13.48
C THR A 68 -0.69 -11.49 -12.96
N GLY A 69 0.38 -11.92 -12.29
CA GLY A 69 0.53 -13.30 -11.82
C GLY A 69 0.79 -14.32 -12.93
N ARG A 70 1.04 -13.91 -14.18
CA ARG A 70 1.48 -14.81 -15.26
C ARG A 70 2.90 -15.35 -15.01
N ARG A 71 3.67 -14.63 -14.19
CA ARG A 71 4.90 -15.09 -13.57
C ARG A 71 4.81 -14.74 -12.08
N ASP A 72 5.31 -15.62 -11.25
CA ASP A 72 5.24 -15.57 -9.80
C ASP A 72 6.60 -15.79 -9.12
N ASN A 73 7.59 -16.26 -9.87
CA ASN A 73 8.94 -16.57 -9.37
C ASN A 73 10.00 -15.62 -9.93
N PRO A 74 10.11 -14.37 -9.42
CA PRO A 74 11.21 -13.47 -9.73
C PRO A 74 12.53 -13.97 -9.15
N THR A 75 13.64 -13.71 -9.85
CA THR A 75 14.97 -13.98 -9.30
C THR A 75 15.28 -13.03 -8.14
N LYS A 76 16.17 -13.42 -7.23
CA LYS A 76 16.65 -12.57 -6.14
C LYS A 76 17.11 -11.19 -6.62
N ARG A 77 17.86 -11.15 -7.72
CA ARG A 77 18.34 -9.91 -8.34
C ARG A 77 17.19 -8.99 -8.81
N HIS A 78 16.10 -9.57 -9.31
CA HIS A 78 14.92 -8.79 -9.71
C HIS A 78 14.16 -8.26 -8.50
N LEU A 79 14.07 -9.03 -7.42
CA LEU A 79 13.47 -8.58 -6.16
C LEU A 79 14.26 -7.42 -5.55
N GLU A 80 15.59 -7.53 -5.49
CA GLU A 80 16.49 -6.48 -5.00
C GLU A 80 16.33 -5.19 -5.81
N ALA A 81 16.35 -5.29 -7.14
CA ALA A 81 16.19 -4.12 -8.00
C ALA A 81 14.82 -3.43 -7.83
N LEU A 82 13.74 -4.21 -7.66
CA LEU A 82 12.40 -3.66 -7.41
C LEU A 82 12.30 -3.00 -6.04
N ALA A 83 12.84 -3.64 -5.00
CA ALA A 83 12.86 -3.13 -3.65
C ALA A 83 13.64 -1.80 -3.58
N GLU A 84 14.83 -1.76 -4.17
CA GLU A 84 15.64 -0.55 -4.27
C GLU A 84 14.94 0.56 -5.06
N PHE A 85 14.30 0.23 -6.19
CA PHE A 85 13.57 1.21 -6.99
C PHE A 85 12.43 1.88 -6.23
N PHE A 86 11.66 1.10 -5.46
CA PHE A 86 10.54 1.59 -4.67
C PHE A 86 10.94 2.06 -3.26
N GLY A 87 12.21 1.92 -2.88
CA GLY A 87 12.72 2.34 -1.58
C GLY A 87 12.18 1.53 -0.40
N VAL A 88 11.87 0.24 -0.61
CA VAL A 88 11.39 -0.67 0.45
C VAL A 88 12.42 -1.78 0.73
N PRO A 89 12.43 -2.38 1.93
CA PRO A 89 13.23 -3.57 2.19
C PRO A 89 12.80 -4.75 1.30
N VAL A 90 13.74 -5.57 0.82
CA VAL A 90 13.43 -6.77 0.03
C VAL A 90 12.50 -7.73 0.78
N ALA A 91 12.64 -7.78 2.12
CA ALA A 91 11.78 -8.56 3.01
C ALA A 91 10.29 -8.20 2.91
N TYR A 92 9.94 -6.99 2.48
CA TYR A 92 8.56 -6.57 2.23
C TYR A 92 7.78 -7.58 1.38
N PHE A 93 8.43 -8.23 0.40
CA PHE A 93 7.75 -9.14 -0.51
C PHE A 93 7.36 -10.50 0.09
N PHE A 94 7.97 -10.94 1.19
CA PHE A 94 7.80 -12.30 1.71
C PHE A 94 7.65 -12.40 3.23
N ASP A 95 8.12 -11.41 3.98
CA ASP A 95 7.93 -11.35 5.43
C ASP A 95 6.66 -10.56 5.77
N GLY A 96 5.75 -11.20 6.49
CA GLY A 96 4.46 -10.60 6.85
C GLY A 96 4.61 -9.44 7.83
N GLU A 97 5.53 -9.55 8.79
CA GLU A 97 5.75 -8.51 9.80
C GLU A 97 6.35 -7.25 9.17
N THR A 98 7.37 -7.40 8.32
CA THR A 98 7.93 -6.29 7.53
C THR A 98 6.88 -5.67 6.63
N ALA A 99 6.01 -6.48 5.99
CA ALA A 99 4.95 -5.97 5.14
C ALA A 99 3.99 -5.05 5.89
N VAL A 100 3.54 -5.44 7.09
CA VAL A 100 2.63 -4.61 7.91
C VAL A 100 3.27 -3.26 8.27
N LYS A 101 4.56 -3.25 8.64
CA LYS A 101 5.27 -2.01 8.97
C LYS A 101 5.36 -1.07 7.76
N VAL A 102 5.76 -1.59 6.61
CA VAL A 102 5.88 -0.82 5.36
C VAL A 102 4.51 -0.32 4.88
N GLU A 103 3.45 -1.14 4.96
CA GLU A 103 2.10 -0.69 4.58
C GLU A 103 1.61 0.47 5.44
N SER A 104 1.90 0.46 6.74
CA SER A 104 1.57 1.58 7.64
C SER A 104 2.27 2.88 7.21
N GLU A 105 3.57 2.81 6.87
CA GLU A 105 4.34 3.94 6.37
C GLU A 105 3.82 4.43 5.00
N LEU A 106 3.50 3.52 4.09
CA LEU A 106 2.93 3.84 2.77
C LEU A 106 1.57 4.52 2.89
N GLU A 107 0.70 4.05 3.78
CA GLU A 107 -0.62 4.67 4.01
C GLU A 107 -0.48 6.07 4.62
N PHE A 108 0.47 6.27 5.55
CA PHE A 108 0.78 7.60 6.07
C PHE A 108 1.24 8.57 4.97
N VAL A 109 2.13 8.13 4.07
CA VAL A 109 2.58 8.94 2.92
C VAL A 109 1.43 9.24 1.96
N ARG A 110 0.54 8.27 1.74
CA ARG A 110 -0.68 8.46 0.92
C ARG A 110 -1.62 9.49 1.52
N GLN A 111 -1.83 9.47 2.84
CA GLN A 111 -2.66 10.45 3.54
C GLN A 111 -2.08 11.86 3.41
N LEU A 112 -0.77 12.02 3.57
CA LEU A 112 -0.08 13.30 3.35
C LEU A 112 -0.21 13.80 1.91
N ARG A 113 -0.24 12.88 0.93
CA ARG A 113 -0.40 13.18 -0.50
C ARG A 113 -1.81 13.53 -0.95
N ASN A 114 -2.82 13.27 -0.13
CA ASN A 114 -4.18 13.70 -0.41
C ASN A 114 -4.27 15.24 -0.31
N SER A 115 -3.79 15.90 -1.36
CA SER A 115 -3.82 17.35 -1.64
C SER A 115 -5.22 17.98 -1.49
N GLY A 116 -6.28 17.18 -1.37
CA GLY A 116 -7.60 17.63 -0.94
C GLY A 116 -7.57 18.25 0.46
N VAL A 117 -6.90 17.61 1.43
CA VAL A 117 -6.74 18.16 2.79
C VAL A 117 -5.92 19.44 2.75
N GLN A 118 -4.82 19.44 1.99
CA GLN A 118 -3.96 20.62 1.86
C GLN A 118 -4.68 21.79 1.18
N ARG A 119 -5.49 21.54 0.14
CA ARG A 119 -6.34 22.56 -0.50
C ARG A 119 -7.42 23.07 0.44
N VAL A 120 -8.11 22.18 1.17
CA VAL A 120 -9.12 22.57 2.17
C VAL A 120 -8.46 23.46 3.25
N ALA A 121 -7.33 23.02 3.80
CA ALA A 121 -6.55 23.77 4.78
C ALA A 121 -6.15 25.17 4.26
N SER A 122 -5.66 25.26 3.01
CA SER A 122 -5.34 26.56 2.40
C SER A 122 -6.56 27.46 2.15
N ARG A 123 -7.77 26.90 2.02
CA ARG A 123 -9.00 27.69 1.81
C ARG A 123 -9.68 28.13 3.10
N VAL A 124 -9.53 27.36 4.18
CA VAL A 124 -10.07 27.73 5.49
C VAL A 124 -9.11 28.64 6.28
N ALA A 125 -7.85 28.73 5.86
CA ALA A 125 -6.88 29.66 6.41
C ALA A 125 -7.38 31.12 6.27
N GLY A 126 -7.54 31.81 7.40
CA GLY A 126 -8.02 33.20 7.47
C GLY A 126 -9.51 33.36 7.78
N LEU A 127 -10.27 32.27 7.94
CA LEU A 127 -11.64 32.33 8.45
C LEU A 127 -11.67 32.74 9.93
N SER A 128 -12.76 33.41 10.32
CA SER A 128 -13.01 33.72 11.74
C SER A 128 -13.30 32.44 12.54
N PRO A 129 -13.07 32.42 13.87
CA PRO A 129 -13.30 31.24 14.70
C PRO A 129 -14.71 30.67 14.55
N LYS A 130 -15.73 31.54 14.56
CA LYS A 130 -17.13 31.17 14.36
C LYS A 130 -17.39 30.47 13.03
N MET A 131 -16.72 30.91 11.95
CA MET A 131 -16.90 30.32 10.63
C MET A 131 -16.15 29.00 10.49
N MET A 132 -14.99 28.86 11.16
CA MET A 132 -14.27 27.60 11.26
C MET A 132 -15.11 26.53 11.96
N GLU A 133 -15.78 26.86 13.06
CA GLU A 133 -16.69 25.94 13.77
C GLU A 133 -17.84 25.46 12.88
N GLN A 134 -18.41 26.35 12.06
CA GLN A 134 -19.48 25.98 11.12
C GLN A 134 -18.98 25.04 10.02
N ILE A 135 -17.77 25.26 9.51
CA ILE A 135 -17.15 24.35 8.54
C ILE A 135 -16.90 22.98 9.16
N LEU A 136 -16.39 22.92 10.40
CA LEU A 136 -16.18 21.66 11.12
C LEU A 136 -17.49 20.89 11.36
N ALA A 137 -18.54 21.58 11.78
CA ALA A 137 -19.87 20.97 11.96
C ALA A 137 -20.45 20.43 10.64
N SER A 138 -20.23 21.15 9.53
CA SER A 138 -20.65 20.70 8.20
C SER A 138 -19.87 19.47 7.75
N ILE A 139 -18.56 19.41 8.02
CA ILE A 139 -17.73 18.25 7.74
C ILE A 139 -18.21 17.03 8.55
N GLU A 140 -18.53 17.20 9.83
CA GLU A 140 -19.02 16.10 10.67
C GLU A 140 -20.37 15.59 10.17
N HIS A 141 -21.28 16.48 9.79
CA HIS A 141 -22.56 16.07 9.21
C HIS A 141 -22.40 15.26 7.91
N ILE A 142 -21.47 15.67 7.04
CA ILE A 142 -21.14 14.92 5.82
C ILE A 142 -20.56 13.54 6.17
N ARG A 143 -19.71 13.45 7.20
CA ARG A 143 -19.14 12.18 7.65
C ARG A 143 -20.22 11.22 8.18
N GLU A 144 -21.18 11.73 8.92
CA GLU A 144 -22.34 10.94 9.39
C GLU A 144 -23.18 10.40 8.23
N GLN A 145 -23.44 11.23 7.21
CA GLN A 145 -24.19 10.82 6.01
C GLN A 145 -23.47 9.73 5.20
N GLU A 146 -22.14 9.75 5.21
CA GLU A 146 -21.29 8.74 4.56
C GLU A 146 -21.03 7.51 5.46
N GLY A 147 -21.60 7.46 6.67
CA GLY A 147 -21.42 6.35 7.62
C GLY A 147 -20.01 6.27 8.25
N LEU A 148 -19.26 7.38 8.23
CA LEU A 148 -17.90 7.48 8.76
C LEU A 148 -17.92 7.93 10.23
N HIS A 149 -18.45 7.09 11.10
CA HIS A 149 -18.46 7.34 12.54
C HIS A 149 -17.06 7.24 13.14
N GLN A 150 -16.74 8.12 14.10
CA GLN A 150 -15.59 7.92 14.96
C GLN A 150 -15.98 6.85 15.98
N ASP A 151 -15.39 5.66 15.89
CA ASP A 151 -15.44 4.70 16.98
C ASP A 151 -14.69 5.31 18.18
N THR A 152 -15.42 5.96 19.09
CA THR A 152 -14.92 6.29 20.43
C THR A 152 -14.82 5.00 21.24
N THR A 153 -13.78 4.21 20.96
CA THR A 153 -13.38 3.10 21.84
C THR A 153 -12.40 3.61 22.90
N GLY A 154 -12.85 3.57 24.16
CA GLY A 154 -12.10 3.90 25.38
C GLY A 154 -12.42 5.32 25.87
N GLU A 155 -13.21 5.57 26.92
CA GLU A 155 -13.07 5.01 28.26
C GLU A 155 -14.41 5.14 29.00
N SER A 156 -15.13 4.02 29.15
CA SER A 156 -16.13 3.83 30.20
C SER A 156 -15.84 2.48 30.83
N THR A 157 -14.89 2.48 31.76
CA THR A 157 -14.67 1.35 32.65
C THR A 157 -15.05 1.80 34.07
N GLY A 158 -16.33 1.56 34.39
CA GLY A 158 -16.78 1.04 35.69
C GLY A 158 -16.51 1.85 36.95
N GLU A 159 -17.45 2.73 37.31
CA GLU A 159 -17.87 2.90 38.70
C GLU A 159 -19.32 2.43 38.81
N GLU A 160 -19.52 1.30 39.50
CA GLU A 160 -20.74 0.72 40.10
C GLU A 160 -20.43 -0.79 40.24
N SER A 161 -20.37 -1.44 41.40
CA SER A 161 -20.84 -1.17 42.77
C SER A 161 -19.94 -1.87 43.79
#